data_AF-A0A3D5CE25-F1
#
_entry.id   AF-A0A3D5CE25-F1
#
_cell.length_a   1.000
_cell.length_b   1.000
_cell.length_c   1.000
_cell.angle_alpha   90.00
_cell.angle_beta   90.00
_cell.angle_gamma   90.00
#
_symmetry.space_group_name_H-M   'P 1'
#
loop_
_entity.id
_entity.type
_entity.pdbx_description
1 polymer ?
#
loop_
_entity_poly.entity_id
_entity_poly.type
_entity_poly.pdbx_seq_one_letter_code
_entity_poly.pdbx_strand_id
1 'polypeptide(L)'
;PTSLAHVAEDVIASMEQIAHQHNTDLRLVAPGGYSPVDMDARRVRRILRNLIGNAIEHGEGKPVVVTVDSNQQAVAVGVRDFGMGIAAEDAARVFDRFWRADPSRKRTLGGTGLGLAISLGDAKLHGGDLAVWSEPGRGAHFVLTLPRGAHRTGPAALPLDSPIPLDPGDENTVDAFEHTQPISTIPSGDPAAGGGS
;
A
#
# COMPACT_ATOMS: atom_id res chain seq x y z
N PRO A 1 -3.07 -20.79 2.65
CA PRO A 1 -3.91 -19.79 1.94
C PRO A 1 -4.35 -18.67 2.90
N THR A 2 -4.09 -17.41 2.55
CA THR A 2 -4.54 -16.23 3.31
C THR A 2 -5.10 -15.20 2.33
N SER A 3 -5.77 -14.16 2.85
CA SER A 3 -6.29 -13.06 2.04
C SER A 3 -5.30 -11.89 1.98
N LEU A 4 -5.33 -11.09 0.91
CA LEU A 4 -4.48 -9.91 0.80
C LEU A 4 -4.93 -8.81 1.75
N ALA A 5 -6.25 -8.68 1.96
CA ALA A 5 -6.82 -7.69 2.87
C ALA A 5 -6.32 -7.89 4.31
N HIS A 6 -6.37 -9.10 4.88
CA HIS A 6 -5.86 -9.36 6.22
C HIS A 6 -4.35 -9.12 6.33
N VAL A 7 -3.60 -9.43 5.27
CA VAL A 7 -2.15 -9.15 5.23
C VAL A 7 -1.88 -7.63 5.23
N ALA A 8 -2.69 -6.84 4.54
CA ALA A 8 -2.60 -5.39 4.55
C ALA A 8 -2.98 -4.81 5.93
N GLU A 9 -4.07 -5.28 6.54
CA GLU A 9 -4.51 -4.90 7.89
C GLU A 9 -3.40 -5.14 8.93
N ASP A 10 -2.82 -6.35 8.95
CA ASP A 10 -1.71 -6.71 9.84
C ASP A 10 -0.52 -5.76 9.69
N VAL A 11 -0.17 -5.43 8.43
CA VAL A 11 0.99 -4.58 8.14
C VAL A 11 0.70 -3.14 8.58
N ILE A 12 -0.48 -2.60 8.26
CA ILE A 12 -0.89 -1.25 8.65
C ILE A 12 -0.84 -1.11 10.17
N ALA A 13 -1.50 -2.01 10.91
CA ALA A 13 -1.49 -2.00 12.37
C ALA A 13 -0.06 -2.03 12.93
N SER A 14 0.83 -2.81 12.32
CA SER A 14 2.23 -2.90 12.74
C SER A 14 3.11 -1.69 12.36
N MET A 15 2.57 -0.75 11.58
CA MET A 15 3.26 0.46 11.11
C MET A 15 2.64 1.76 11.65
N GLU A 16 1.50 1.70 12.34
CA GLU A 16 0.83 2.86 12.95
C GLU A 16 1.78 3.70 13.81
N GLN A 17 2.56 3.07 14.69
CA GLN A 17 3.48 3.80 15.57
C GLN A 17 4.51 4.63 14.77
N ILE A 18 5.02 4.08 13.66
CA ILE A 18 5.98 4.76 12.79
C ILE A 18 5.28 5.90 12.05
N ALA A 19 4.07 5.66 11.54
CA ALA A 19 3.27 6.68 10.85
C ALA A 19 2.97 7.87 11.78
N HIS A 20 2.60 7.60 13.04
CA HIS A 20 2.41 8.62 14.07
C HIS A 20 3.68 9.45 14.34
N GLN A 21 4.85 8.82 14.41
CA GLN A 21 6.13 9.54 14.59
C GLN A 21 6.44 10.47 13.41
N HIS A 22 5.92 10.15 12.22
CA HIS A 22 6.04 10.95 11.01
C HIS A 22 4.82 11.84 10.74
N ASN A 23 3.89 11.98 11.69
CA ASN A 23 2.64 12.75 11.57
C ASN A 23 1.81 12.37 10.34
N THR A 24 1.85 11.10 9.95
CA THR A 24 1.14 10.55 8.78
C THR A 24 0.00 9.65 9.25
N ASP A 25 -1.16 9.75 8.60
CA ASP A 25 -2.31 8.86 8.81
C ASP A 25 -2.27 7.69 7.82
N LEU A 26 -2.55 6.46 8.27
CA LEU A 26 -2.65 5.28 7.42
C LEU A 26 -4.10 4.89 7.25
N ARG A 27 -4.60 4.90 6.01
CA ARG A 27 -5.99 4.57 5.68
C ARG A 27 -6.07 3.30 4.87
N LEU A 28 -6.94 2.36 5.26
CA LEU A 28 -7.24 1.16 4.48
C LEU A 28 -8.57 1.31 3.76
N VAL A 29 -8.57 1.05 2.46
CA VAL A 29 -9.77 0.95 1.62
C VAL A 29 -9.78 -0.44 0.97
N ALA A 30 -10.63 -1.34 1.48
CA ALA A 30 -10.64 -2.73 1.02
C ALA A 30 -12.02 -3.15 0.46
N PRO A 31 -12.41 -2.69 -0.74
CA PRO A 31 -13.62 -3.20 -1.41
C PRO A 31 -13.55 -4.69 -1.76
N GLY A 32 -12.34 -5.26 -1.86
CA GLY A 32 -12.12 -6.67 -2.21
C GLY A 32 -10.90 -7.29 -1.53
N GLY A 33 -10.43 -8.42 -2.06
CA GLY A 33 -9.19 -9.06 -1.60
C GLY A 33 -9.29 -9.93 -0.33
N TYR A 34 -10.50 -10.17 0.19
CA TYR A 34 -10.75 -11.07 1.34
C TYR A 34 -10.77 -12.56 1.00
N SER A 35 -10.89 -12.90 -0.29
CA SER A 35 -10.79 -14.30 -0.72
C SER A 35 -9.37 -14.84 -0.52
N PRO A 36 -9.20 -16.09 -0.07
CA PRO A 36 -7.88 -16.71 0.01
C PRO A 36 -7.20 -16.78 -1.37
N VAL A 37 -5.93 -16.41 -1.41
CA VAL A 37 -5.06 -16.52 -2.60
C VAL A 37 -3.82 -17.34 -2.22
N ASP A 38 -3.28 -18.06 -3.20
CA ASP A 38 -2.01 -18.76 -3.03
C ASP A 38 -0.86 -17.76 -3.18
N MET A 39 -0.34 -17.32 -2.03
CA MET A 39 0.79 -16.39 -1.96
C MET A 39 1.64 -16.66 -0.71
N ASP A 40 2.94 -16.37 -0.80
CA ASP A 40 3.84 -16.35 0.34
C ASP A 40 3.62 -15.06 1.13
N ALA A 41 2.80 -15.17 2.19
CA ALA A 41 2.44 -14.05 3.05
C ALA A 41 3.66 -13.33 3.66
N ARG A 42 4.79 -14.01 3.90
CA ARG A 42 5.99 -13.34 4.43
C ARG A 42 6.58 -12.38 3.40
N ARG A 43 6.64 -12.79 2.13
CA ARG A 43 7.14 -11.94 1.04
C ARG A 43 6.20 -10.78 0.77
N VAL A 44 4.89 -11.03 0.73
CA VAL A 44 3.89 -9.98 0.54
C VAL A 44 3.94 -8.96 1.68
N ARG A 45 4.04 -9.40 2.95
CA ARG A 45 4.28 -8.50 4.09
C ARG A 45 5.56 -7.67 3.94
N ARG A 46 6.63 -8.27 3.41
CA ARG A 46 7.89 -7.55 3.13
C ARG A 46 7.71 -6.46 2.07
N ILE A 47 7.01 -6.78 0.98
CA ILE A 47 6.67 -5.79 -0.06
C ILE A 47 5.88 -4.64 0.55
N LEU A 48 4.76 -4.94 1.23
CA LEU A 48 3.88 -3.93 1.81
C LEU A 48 4.59 -3.03 2.83
N ARG A 49 5.40 -3.60 3.73
CA ARG A 49 6.19 -2.81 4.68
C ARG A 49 7.15 -1.85 3.98
N ASN A 50 7.76 -2.29 2.88
CA ASN A 50 8.64 -1.45 2.10
C ASN A 50 7.87 -0.33 1.38
N LEU A 51 6.72 -0.64 0.77
CA LEU A 51 5.89 0.36 0.08
C LEU A 51 5.33 1.40 1.06
N ILE A 52 4.73 0.96 2.17
CA ILE A 52 4.18 1.84 3.20
C ILE A 52 5.30 2.65 3.88
N GLY A 53 6.46 2.03 4.11
CA GLY A 53 7.61 2.74 4.68
C GLY A 53 8.10 3.87 3.79
N ASN A 54 8.20 3.63 2.47
CA ASN A 54 8.53 4.66 1.50
C ASN A 54 7.47 5.77 1.47
N ALA A 55 6.19 5.40 1.50
CA ALA A 55 5.07 6.33 1.51
C ALA A 55 5.07 7.24 2.75
N ILE A 56 5.37 6.70 3.94
CA ILE A 56 5.52 7.48 5.19
C ILE A 56 6.74 8.40 5.12
N GLU A 57 7.88 7.90 4.62
CA GLU A 57 9.13 8.67 4.56
C GLU A 57 9.08 9.82 3.53
N HIS A 58 8.33 9.64 2.43
CA HIS A 58 8.27 10.59 1.31
C HIS A 58 6.93 11.32 1.18
N GLY A 59 5.92 10.94 1.96
CA GLY A 59 4.56 11.48 1.92
C GLY A 59 4.37 12.85 2.56
N GLU A 60 5.43 13.47 3.10
CA GLU A 60 5.40 14.82 3.70
C GLU A 60 4.40 14.99 4.86
N GLY A 61 4.12 13.92 5.61
CA GLY A 61 3.10 13.94 6.68
C GLY A 61 1.66 13.87 6.17
N LYS A 62 1.44 13.84 4.86
CA LYS A 62 0.09 13.67 4.27
C LYS A 62 -0.37 12.22 4.43
N PRO A 63 -1.68 11.94 4.41
CA PRO A 63 -2.20 10.59 4.56
C PRO A 63 -1.64 9.62 3.51
N VAL A 64 -1.44 8.37 3.92
CA VAL A 64 -1.13 7.26 3.00
C VAL A 64 -2.36 6.38 2.90
N VAL A 65 -2.83 6.16 1.67
CA VAL A 65 -4.00 5.33 1.38
C VAL A 65 -3.54 3.99 0.83
N VAL A 66 -3.90 2.92 1.53
CA VAL A 66 -3.68 1.54 1.10
C VAL A 66 -5.02 1.00 0.58
N THR A 67 -5.08 0.70 -0.71
CA THR A 67 -6.28 0.16 -1.34
C THR A 67 -6.07 -1.32 -1.63
N VAL A 68 -7.04 -2.18 -1.30
CA VAL A 68 -7.00 -3.61 -1.63
C VAL A 68 -8.24 -3.98 -2.42
N ASP A 69 -8.05 -4.59 -3.58
CA ASP A 69 -9.17 -5.07 -4.39
C ASP A 69 -8.83 -6.37 -5.13
N SER A 70 -9.84 -7.03 -5.68
CA SER A 70 -9.72 -8.27 -6.41
C SER A 70 -10.75 -8.36 -7.52
N ASN A 71 -10.34 -8.91 -8.66
CA ASN A 71 -11.26 -9.34 -9.71
C ASN A 71 -11.19 -10.87 -9.87
N GLN A 72 -11.72 -11.41 -10.97
CA GLN A 72 -11.72 -12.84 -11.21
C GLN A 72 -10.30 -13.42 -11.44
N GLN A 73 -9.36 -12.60 -11.92
CA GLN A 73 -8.03 -13.05 -12.37
C GLN A 73 -6.92 -12.72 -11.37
N ALA A 74 -7.04 -11.61 -10.64
CA ALA A 74 -5.98 -11.05 -9.83
C ALA A 74 -6.50 -10.46 -8.51
N VAL A 75 -5.60 -10.34 -7.55
CA VAL A 75 -5.73 -9.53 -6.34
C VAL A 75 -4.64 -8.47 -6.39
N ALA A 76 -4.97 -7.22 -6.01
CA ALA A 76 -4.00 -6.14 -6.01
C ALA A 76 -4.08 -5.31 -4.74
N VAL A 77 -2.96 -4.66 -4.45
CA VAL A 77 -2.84 -3.66 -3.39
C VAL A 77 -2.12 -2.44 -3.93
N GLY A 78 -2.76 -1.28 -3.80
CA GLY A 78 -2.22 0.03 -4.11
C GLY A 78 -1.77 0.73 -2.83
N VAL A 79 -0.59 1.35 -2.83
CA VAL A 79 -0.11 2.21 -1.76
C VAL A 79 0.13 3.60 -2.34
N ARG A 80 -0.72 4.54 -1.95
CA ARG A 80 -0.73 5.92 -2.43
C ARG A 80 -0.25 6.86 -1.35
N ASP A 81 0.76 7.67 -1.68
CA ASP A 81 1.12 8.87 -0.93
C ASP A 81 0.78 10.13 -1.74
N PHE A 82 0.79 11.28 -1.07
CA PHE A 82 0.53 12.60 -1.69
C PHE A 82 1.72 13.55 -1.51
N GLY A 83 2.91 13.00 -1.30
CA GLY A 83 4.10 13.78 -0.99
C GLY A 83 4.78 14.39 -2.21
N MET A 84 6.11 14.43 -2.16
CA MET A 84 6.91 15.12 -3.18
C MET A 84 6.86 14.48 -4.58
N GLY A 85 6.49 13.20 -4.67
CA GLY A 85 6.54 12.43 -5.91
C GLY A 85 7.96 12.19 -6.46
N ILE A 86 8.01 11.60 -7.64
CA ILE A 86 9.21 11.18 -8.36
C ILE A 86 9.14 11.79 -9.76
N ALA A 87 10.27 12.29 -10.27
CA ALA A 87 10.33 12.77 -11.64
C ALA A 87 10.05 11.63 -12.64
N ALA A 88 9.38 11.92 -13.76
CA ALA A 88 9.02 10.90 -14.76
C ALA A 88 10.25 10.12 -15.28
N GLU A 89 11.38 10.81 -15.43
CA GLU A 89 12.68 10.24 -15.85
C GLU A 89 13.23 9.20 -14.87
N ASP A 90 12.85 9.32 -13.60
CA ASP A 90 13.31 8.52 -12.48
C ASP A 90 12.33 7.40 -12.11
N ALA A 91 11.05 7.55 -12.45
CA ALA A 91 10.00 6.57 -12.17
C ALA A 91 10.34 5.17 -12.73
N ALA A 92 10.98 5.11 -13.91
CA ALA A 92 11.41 3.84 -14.51
C ALA A 92 12.58 3.18 -13.77
N ARG A 93 13.35 3.95 -13.00
CA ARG A 93 14.58 3.52 -12.34
C ARG A 93 14.39 3.23 -10.85
N VAL A 94 13.21 3.49 -10.28
CA VAL A 94 12.99 3.29 -8.84
C VAL A 94 13.11 1.84 -8.38
N PHE A 95 13.02 0.90 -9.32
CA PHE A 95 13.23 -0.53 -9.08
C PHE A 95 14.68 -0.97 -9.30
N ASP A 96 15.56 -0.09 -9.78
CA ASP A 96 16.98 -0.38 -9.92
C ASP A 96 17.61 -0.52 -8.53
N ARG A 97 18.54 -1.47 -8.42
CA ARG A 97 19.27 -1.68 -7.16
C ARG A 97 20.10 -0.44 -6.83
N PHE A 98 20.03 -0.02 -5.57
CA PHE A 98 20.77 1.14 -5.04
C PHE A 98 20.36 2.49 -5.62
N TRP A 99 19.30 2.55 -6.45
CA TRP A 99 18.82 3.81 -6.99
C TRP A 99 18.16 4.66 -5.91
N ARG A 100 18.39 5.98 -6.01
CA ARG A 100 17.86 7.01 -5.11
C ARG A 100 17.73 8.33 -5.87
N ALA A 101 16.60 9.03 -5.73
CA ALA A 101 16.42 10.39 -6.25
C ALA A 101 17.40 11.40 -5.62
N ASP A 102 17.68 11.24 -4.32
CA ASP A 102 18.66 12.06 -3.60
C ASP A 102 19.49 11.19 -2.62
N PRO A 103 20.75 10.88 -2.95
CA PRO A 103 21.64 10.10 -2.08
C PRO A 103 21.99 10.79 -0.76
N SER A 104 21.90 12.14 -0.70
CA SER A 104 22.35 12.94 0.44
C SER A 104 21.31 13.01 1.57
N ARG A 105 20.05 12.70 1.28
CA ARG A 105 18.96 12.75 2.26
C ARG A 105 19.14 11.67 3.34
N LYS A 106 19.17 12.10 4.62
CA LYS A 106 19.18 11.20 5.77
C LYS A 106 17.85 10.46 5.85
N ARG A 107 17.92 9.13 6.00
CA ARG A 107 16.72 8.31 6.24
C ARG A 107 16.43 8.22 7.72
N THR A 108 15.16 8.20 8.06
CA THR A 108 14.70 7.89 9.42
C THR A 108 14.35 6.41 9.54
N LEU A 109 13.86 5.79 8.46
CA LEU A 109 13.44 4.39 8.43
C LEU A 109 14.53 3.40 7.94
N GLY A 110 15.72 3.92 7.61
CA GLY A 110 16.84 3.14 7.13
C GLY A 110 16.64 2.56 5.71
N GLY A 111 17.74 2.23 5.05
CA GLY A 111 17.70 1.38 3.86
C GLY A 111 18.77 1.70 2.82
N THR A 112 19.15 0.66 2.10
CA THR A 112 20.28 0.63 1.17
C THR A 112 19.90 1.01 -0.26
N GLY A 113 18.62 1.37 -0.51
CA GLY A 113 18.08 1.49 -1.87
C GLY A 113 17.80 0.13 -2.54
N LEU A 114 17.76 -0.97 -1.78
CA LEU A 114 17.42 -2.29 -2.29
C LEU A 114 15.95 -2.66 -2.16
N GLY A 115 15.18 -1.93 -1.35
CA GLY A 115 13.82 -2.31 -0.94
C GLY A 115 12.85 -2.51 -2.10
N LEU A 116 12.78 -1.56 -3.04
CA LEU A 116 11.90 -1.65 -4.21
C LEU A 116 12.36 -2.73 -5.20
N ALA A 117 13.67 -2.86 -5.45
CA ALA A 117 14.23 -3.91 -6.30
C ALA A 117 13.90 -5.33 -5.75
N ILE A 118 14.02 -5.51 -4.44
CA ILE A 118 13.66 -6.76 -3.75
C ILE A 118 12.15 -7.00 -3.84
N SER A 119 11.35 -5.93 -3.66
CA SER A 119 9.89 -6.02 -3.73
C SER A 119 9.41 -6.45 -5.12
N LEU A 120 10.01 -5.91 -6.19
CA LEU A 120 9.73 -6.34 -7.56
C LEU A 120 10.11 -7.81 -7.76
N GLY A 121 11.28 -8.24 -7.26
CA GLY A 121 11.68 -9.65 -7.32
C GLY A 121 10.70 -10.58 -6.60
N ASP A 122 10.22 -10.21 -5.41
CA ASP A 122 9.21 -10.97 -4.69
C ASP A 122 7.86 -11.01 -5.44
N ALA A 123 7.44 -9.91 -6.07
CA ALA A 123 6.23 -9.87 -6.88
C ALA A 123 6.34 -10.82 -8.09
N LYS A 124 7.48 -10.80 -8.78
CA LYS A 124 7.75 -11.67 -9.93
C LYS A 124 7.79 -13.16 -9.55
N LEU A 125 8.29 -13.50 -8.36
CA LEU A 125 8.24 -14.88 -7.86
C LEU A 125 6.81 -15.40 -7.67
N HIS A 126 5.84 -14.51 -7.45
CA HIS A 126 4.42 -14.85 -7.40
C HIS A 126 3.76 -14.86 -8.80
N GLY A 127 4.52 -14.66 -9.88
CA GLY A 127 3.97 -14.46 -11.22
C GLY A 127 3.17 -13.15 -11.37
N GLY A 128 3.38 -12.21 -10.46
CA GLY A 128 2.73 -10.91 -10.44
C GLY A 128 3.60 -9.79 -11.00
N ASP A 129 3.18 -8.56 -10.73
CA ASP A 129 3.92 -7.36 -11.08
C ASP A 129 3.85 -6.30 -9.99
N LEU A 130 4.81 -5.38 -10.00
CA LEU A 130 4.84 -4.20 -9.15
C LEU A 130 5.13 -2.99 -10.04
N ALA A 131 4.14 -2.10 -10.14
CA ALA A 131 4.23 -0.90 -10.96
C ALA A 131 4.18 0.36 -10.09
N VAL A 132 4.63 1.48 -10.65
CA VAL A 132 4.57 2.80 -10.01
C VAL A 132 4.02 3.84 -10.98
N TRP A 133 3.13 4.68 -10.47
CA TRP A 133 2.82 5.99 -11.02
C TRP A 133 3.37 7.04 -10.07
N SER A 134 3.90 8.15 -10.58
CA SER A 134 4.28 9.28 -9.74
C SER A 134 4.42 10.54 -10.57
N GLU A 135 4.06 11.67 -9.96
CA GLU A 135 4.27 13.00 -10.52
C GLU A 135 4.85 13.94 -9.45
N PRO A 136 5.82 14.80 -9.80
CA PRO A 136 6.36 15.78 -8.87
C PRO A 136 5.27 16.64 -8.22
N GLY A 137 5.26 16.70 -6.90
CA GLY A 137 4.28 17.42 -6.09
C GLY A 137 2.92 16.74 -5.91
N ARG A 138 2.66 15.61 -6.58
CA ARG A 138 1.40 14.84 -6.44
C ARG A 138 1.56 13.51 -5.70
N GLY A 139 2.78 13.12 -5.36
CA GLY A 139 3.08 11.88 -4.66
C GLY A 139 3.33 10.69 -5.60
N ALA A 140 3.31 9.49 -5.04
CA ALA A 140 3.48 8.24 -5.79
C ALA A 140 2.38 7.22 -5.46
N HIS A 141 2.08 6.36 -6.41
CA HIS A 141 1.16 5.24 -6.28
C HIS A 141 1.85 3.96 -6.74
N PHE A 142 2.13 3.07 -5.79
CA PHE A 142 2.71 1.76 -6.08
C PHE A 142 1.61 0.71 -6.08
N VAL A 143 1.51 -0.09 -7.15
CA VAL A 143 0.48 -1.13 -7.29
C VAL A 143 1.14 -2.49 -7.45
N LEU A 144 0.95 -3.34 -6.43
CA LEU A 144 1.30 -4.77 -6.48
C LEU A 144 0.09 -5.54 -7.00
N THR A 145 0.28 -6.32 -8.07
CA THR A 145 -0.76 -7.20 -8.64
C THR A 145 -0.30 -8.64 -8.61
N LEU A 146 -1.10 -9.53 -8.00
CA LEU A 146 -0.82 -10.96 -7.89
C LEU A 146 -1.93 -11.78 -8.58
N PRO A 147 -1.61 -12.80 -9.38
CA PRO A 147 -2.61 -13.67 -9.98
C PRO A 147 -3.31 -14.53 -8.92
N ARG A 148 -4.61 -14.81 -9.08
CA ARG A 148 -5.38 -15.69 -8.17
C ARG A 148 -5.14 -17.18 -8.41
N GLY A 149 -4.69 -17.55 -9.61
CA GLY A 149 -4.42 -18.94 -10.01
C GLY A 149 -2.95 -19.31 -9.82
N ALA A 150 -2.69 -20.59 -9.57
CA ALA A 150 -1.34 -21.15 -9.47
C ALA A 150 -0.49 -20.71 -10.67
N HIS A 151 0.59 -20.01 -10.36
CA HIS A 151 1.74 -19.67 -11.20
C HIS A 151 1.48 -19.78 -12.72
N ARG A 152 1.16 -18.66 -13.39
CA ARG A 152 1.25 -18.60 -14.85
C ARG A 152 2.73 -18.65 -15.26
N THR A 153 3.32 -19.85 -15.26
CA THR A 153 4.63 -20.13 -15.87
C THR A 153 4.44 -20.37 -17.36
N GLY A 154 4.25 -19.28 -18.10
CA GLY A 154 4.17 -19.32 -19.56
C GLY A 154 4.82 -18.09 -20.18
N PRO A 155 5.60 -18.23 -21.28
CA PRO A 155 6.08 -17.08 -22.04
C PRO A 155 4.86 -16.43 -22.69
N ALA A 156 4.56 -15.18 -22.32
CA ALA A 156 3.36 -14.42 -22.65
C ALA A 156 2.11 -14.69 -21.78
N ALA A 157 2.26 -14.60 -20.45
CA ALA A 157 1.13 -14.14 -19.65
C ALA A 157 0.75 -12.72 -20.13
N LEU A 158 -0.47 -12.54 -20.64
CA LEU A 158 -1.03 -11.21 -20.88
C LEU A 158 -0.89 -10.37 -19.60
N PRO A 159 -0.74 -9.03 -19.70
CA PRO A 159 -0.74 -8.17 -18.52
C PRO A 159 -1.93 -8.53 -17.63
N LEU A 160 -1.68 -8.79 -16.34
CA LEU A 160 -2.76 -9.01 -15.41
C LEU A 160 -3.57 -7.71 -15.36
N ASP A 161 -4.85 -7.78 -15.71
CA ASP A 161 -5.75 -6.66 -15.50
C ASP A 161 -5.86 -6.43 -13.99
N SER A 162 -5.12 -5.44 -13.50
CA SER A 162 -5.16 -5.06 -12.10
C SER A 162 -6.54 -4.51 -11.77
N PRO A 163 -7.19 -4.97 -10.69
CA PRO A 163 -8.42 -4.36 -10.19
C PRO A 163 -8.20 -2.95 -9.65
N ILE A 164 -6.94 -2.56 -9.38
CA ILE A 164 -6.57 -1.21 -8.94
C ILE A 164 -5.87 -0.49 -10.10
N PRO A 165 -6.35 0.68 -10.53
CA PRO A 165 -5.71 1.45 -11.58
C PRO A 165 -4.34 1.97 -11.13
N LEU A 166 -3.36 1.96 -12.03
CA LEU A 166 -2.01 2.45 -11.74
C LEU A 166 -2.00 3.97 -11.56
N ASP A 167 -2.59 4.68 -12.50
CA ASP A 167 -2.86 6.11 -12.39
C ASP A 167 -4.17 6.32 -11.60
N PRO A 168 -4.12 6.95 -10.42
CA PRO A 168 -5.33 7.22 -9.66
C PRO A 168 -6.21 8.34 -10.24
N GLY A 169 -5.76 9.05 -11.29
CA GLY A 169 -6.48 10.13 -11.94
C GLY A 169 -6.41 11.47 -11.20
N ASP A 170 -7.10 12.47 -11.77
CA ASP A 170 -7.13 13.86 -11.28
C ASP A 170 -8.07 14.10 -10.09
N GLU A 171 -8.77 13.08 -9.63
CA GLU A 171 -9.54 13.20 -8.39
C GLU A 171 -8.58 13.17 -7.20
N ASN A 172 -8.36 14.37 -6.65
CA ASN A 172 -7.84 14.60 -5.31
C ASN A 172 -8.56 13.66 -4.34
N THR A 173 -8.02 12.46 -4.13
CA THR A 173 -8.67 11.42 -3.34
C THR A 173 -8.83 11.88 -1.90
N VAL A 174 -8.05 12.87 -1.47
CA VAL A 174 -8.24 13.59 -0.20
C VAL A 174 -9.65 14.17 -0.02
N ASP A 175 -10.27 14.77 -1.05
CA ASP A 175 -11.61 15.38 -0.93
C ASP A 175 -12.73 14.34 -0.87
N ALA A 176 -12.55 13.18 -1.53
CA ALA A 176 -13.48 12.06 -1.42
C ALA A 176 -13.47 11.41 -0.01
N PHE A 177 -12.37 11.55 0.74
CA PHE A 177 -12.22 10.98 2.09
C PHE A 177 -12.52 11.95 3.24
N GLU A 178 -12.76 13.25 3.01
CA GLU A 178 -13.25 14.16 4.07
C GLU A 178 -14.66 13.78 4.58
N HIS A 179 -15.39 12.94 3.85
CA HIS A 179 -16.75 12.53 4.18
C HIS A 179 -16.86 11.23 5.02
N THR A 180 -15.77 10.52 5.27
CA THR A 180 -15.80 9.38 6.19
C THR A 180 -15.55 9.87 7.61
N GLN A 181 -16.65 10.09 8.35
CA GLN A 181 -16.63 10.36 9.78
C GLN A 181 -15.82 9.27 10.51
N PRO A 182 -14.99 9.62 11.50
CA PRO A 182 -14.32 8.61 12.32
C PRO A 182 -15.38 7.71 12.99
N ILE A 183 -15.09 6.41 13.06
CA ILE A 183 -15.92 5.46 13.80
C ILE A 183 -16.02 5.95 15.25
N SER A 184 -17.18 6.49 15.61
CA SER A 184 -17.52 6.70 17.02
C SER A 184 -17.71 5.33 17.64
N THR A 185 -16.73 4.89 18.42
CA THR A 185 -16.93 3.81 19.38
C THR A 185 -18.03 4.28 20.34
N ILE A 186 -19.21 3.67 20.23
CA ILE A 186 -20.29 3.89 21.18
C ILE A 186 -19.71 3.51 22.55
N PRO A 187 -19.67 4.42 23.55
CA PRO A 187 -19.32 4.02 24.89
C PRO A 187 -20.44 3.09 25.35
N SER A 188 -20.09 1.83 25.63
CA SER A 188 -20.98 0.90 26.31
C SER A 188 -21.47 1.58 27.59
N GLY A 189 -22.71 2.06 27.56
CA GLY A 189 -23.34 2.71 28.69
C GLY A 189 -23.46 1.72 29.83
N ASP A 190 -22.70 1.97 30.89
CA ASP A 190 -22.88 1.36 32.19
C ASP A 190 -24.17 1.93 32.80
N PRO A 191 -25.19 1.13 33.16
CA PRO A 191 -26.39 1.66 33.80
C PRO A 191 -26.09 1.93 35.27
N ALA A 192 -25.64 3.15 35.58
CA ALA A 192 -25.56 3.61 36.95
C ALA A 192 -26.97 3.86 37.54
N ALA A 193 -27.32 3.03 38.53
CA ALA A 193 -27.91 3.35 39.83
C ALA A 193 -29.13 4.32 39.97
N GLY A 194 -30.09 3.85 40.79
CA GLY A 194 -31.05 4.64 41.58
C GLY A 194 -32.51 4.30 41.26
N GLY A 195 -33.43 4.00 42.18
CA GLY A 195 -33.50 4.09 43.64
C GLY A 195 -34.95 4.42 44.03
N GLY A 196 -35.52 3.72 45.02
CA GLY A 196 -36.61 4.22 45.86
C GLY A 196 -38.04 3.75 45.55
N SER A 197 -38.51 2.75 46.30
CA SER A 197 -39.54 2.91 47.37
C SER A 197 -39.66 1.61 48.17
#